data_AF-A0A3S1QY95-F1
#
_entry.id   AF-A0A3S1QY95-F1
#
_cell.length_a   1.000
_cell.length_b   1.000
_cell.length_c   1.000
_cell.angle_alpha   90.00
_cell.angle_beta   90.00
_cell.angle_gamma   90.00
#
_symmetry.space_group_name_H-M   'P 1'
#
loop_
_entity.id
_entity.type
_entity.pdbx_description
1 polymer ?
#
loop_
_entity_poly.entity_id
_entity_poly.type
_entity_poly.pdbx_seq_one_letter_code
_entity_poly.pdbx_strand_id
1 'polypeptide(L)'
;FGSDKVADHLPKLVRAVQKEGRSVVWSSDPMHGNTIEAAGYKTRPFDRILKEVQTFFEVHRAEGTHPGGIHVEMTGKNVTECTGGARAITAEELQDRYHTHCDPRLNADQAIELAFLVSDLLKKSHPVQHKQVANG
;
A
#
# COMPACT_ATOMS: atom_id res chain seq x y z
N PHE A 1 -6.68 -2.31 6.83
CA PHE A 1 -6.60 -3.10 8.08
C PHE A 1 -5.50 -2.59 9.01
N GLY A 2 -4.42 -2.06 8.45
CA GLY A 2 -3.16 -1.88 9.15
C GLY A 2 -2.22 -3.04 8.81
N SER A 3 -0.95 -2.72 8.67
CA SER A 3 0.12 -3.67 8.33
C SER A 3 0.22 -4.86 9.27
N ASP A 4 -0.13 -4.70 10.55
CA ASP A 4 -0.07 -5.76 11.55
C ASP A 4 -1.27 -6.71 11.52
N LYS A 5 -2.36 -6.35 10.81
CA LYS A 5 -3.64 -7.06 10.86
C LYS A 5 -4.07 -7.63 9.51
N VAL A 6 -3.60 -7.06 8.40
CA VAL A 6 -4.05 -7.44 7.06
C VAL A 6 -3.86 -8.94 6.78
N ALA A 7 -2.75 -9.54 7.24
CA ALA A 7 -2.47 -10.97 7.05
C ALA A 7 -3.51 -11.89 7.71
N ASP A 8 -4.02 -11.51 8.88
CA ASP A 8 -4.91 -12.36 9.69
C ASP A 8 -6.39 -12.23 9.28
N HIS A 9 -6.76 -11.08 8.74
CA HIS A 9 -8.15 -10.73 8.48
C HIS A 9 -8.55 -10.86 7.00
N LEU A 10 -7.70 -10.40 6.07
CA LEU A 10 -8.05 -10.36 4.64
C LEU A 10 -8.32 -11.75 4.03
N PRO A 11 -7.54 -12.82 4.30
CA PRO A 11 -7.78 -14.12 3.69
C PRO A 11 -9.19 -14.68 3.95
N LYS A 12 -9.72 -14.45 5.16
CA LYS A 12 -11.05 -14.92 5.55
C LYS A 12 -12.14 -14.27 4.70
N LEU A 13 -12.00 -12.97 4.42
CA LEU A 13 -12.93 -12.24 3.56
C LEU A 13 -12.82 -12.68 2.10
N VAL A 14 -11.61 -12.85 1.59
CA VAL A 14 -11.37 -13.32 0.22
C VAL A 14 -12.05 -14.67 -0.02
N ARG A 15 -11.82 -15.64 0.87
CA ARG A 15 -12.42 -16.99 0.78
C ARG A 15 -13.95 -16.95 0.87
N ALA A 16 -14.50 -16.10 1.73
CA ALA A 16 -15.95 -15.95 1.84
C ALA A 16 -16.56 -15.42 0.53
N VAL A 17 -15.98 -14.37 -0.05
CA VAL A 17 -16.45 -13.79 -1.32
C VAL A 17 -16.30 -14.79 -2.48
N GLN A 18 -15.19 -15.53 -2.53
CA GLN A 18 -14.99 -16.61 -3.52
C GLN A 18 -16.05 -17.71 -3.39
N LYS A 19 -16.36 -18.14 -2.17
CA LYS A 19 -17.40 -19.16 -1.90
C LYS A 19 -18.77 -18.70 -2.38
N GLU A 20 -19.06 -17.41 -2.28
CA GLU A 20 -20.31 -16.80 -2.77
C GLU A 20 -20.31 -16.59 -4.30
N GLY A 21 -19.24 -16.96 -5.01
CA GLY A 21 -19.14 -16.83 -6.46
C GLY A 21 -19.18 -15.38 -6.96
N ARG A 22 -18.78 -14.41 -6.12
CA ARG A 22 -18.84 -12.98 -6.45
C ARG A 22 -17.52 -12.50 -7.02
N SER A 23 -17.61 -11.73 -8.10
CA SER A 23 -16.46 -11.01 -8.67
C SER A 23 -16.46 -9.57 -8.17
N VAL A 24 -15.39 -9.19 -7.47
CA VAL A 24 -15.21 -7.84 -6.90
C VAL A 24 -13.82 -7.31 -7.24
N VAL A 25 -13.67 -5.98 -7.19
CA VAL A 25 -12.35 -5.35 -7.21
C VAL A 25 -11.84 -5.26 -5.78
N TRP A 26 -10.75 -5.96 -5.49
CA TRP A 26 -10.04 -5.81 -4.23
C TRP A 26 -9.09 -4.62 -4.33
N SER A 27 -9.27 -3.63 -3.45
CA SER A 27 -8.40 -2.47 -3.37
C SER A 27 -7.83 -2.35 -1.95
N SER A 28 -6.52 -2.13 -1.86
CA SER A 28 -5.86 -1.86 -0.58
C SER A 28 -5.88 -0.38 -0.27
N ASP A 29 -6.38 -0.02 0.91
CA ASP A 29 -6.14 1.28 1.53
C ASP A 29 -5.10 1.07 2.66
N PRO A 30 -3.81 1.31 2.36
CA PRO A 30 -2.73 1.15 3.34
C PRO A 30 -2.54 2.38 4.22
N MET A 31 -3.42 3.39 4.12
CA MET A 31 -3.24 4.67 4.80
C MET A 31 -3.93 4.67 6.15
N HIS A 32 -5.25 4.50 6.15
CA HIS A 32 -6.09 4.73 7.34
C HIS A 32 -5.87 3.71 8.46
N GLY A 33 -5.43 2.49 8.13
CA GLY A 33 -5.12 1.46 9.11
C GLY A 33 -3.77 1.63 9.83
N ASN A 34 -2.92 2.56 9.37
CA ASN A 34 -1.54 2.73 9.85
C ASN A 34 -1.28 4.08 10.53
N THR A 35 -2.32 4.86 10.83
CA THR A 35 -2.19 6.15 11.53
C THR A 35 -1.75 5.94 12.98
N ILE A 36 -0.76 6.72 13.43
CA ILE A 36 -0.29 6.81 14.81
C ILE A 36 -0.18 8.29 15.21
N GLU A 37 0.07 8.54 16.50
CA GLU A 37 0.45 9.86 17.00
C GLU A 37 1.95 9.88 17.33
N ALA A 38 2.66 10.91 16.88
CA ALA A 38 4.08 11.13 17.15
C ALA A 38 4.38 12.64 17.19
N ALA A 39 5.17 13.09 18.17
CA ALA A 39 5.52 14.50 18.35
C ALA A 39 4.32 15.49 18.36
N GLY A 40 3.14 15.03 18.80
CA GLY A 40 1.91 15.84 18.82
C GLY A 40 1.16 15.92 17.48
N TYR A 41 1.63 15.20 16.46
CA TYR A 41 0.98 15.10 15.15
C TYR A 41 0.45 13.70 14.91
N LYS A 42 -0.65 13.60 14.17
CA LYS A 42 -0.97 12.35 13.48
C LYS A 42 0.09 12.13 12.40
N THR A 43 0.54 10.90 12.24
CA THR A 43 1.43 10.53 11.14
C THR A 43 1.21 9.08 10.75
N ARG A 44 1.79 8.66 9.64
CA ARG A 44 1.75 7.28 9.16
C ARG A 44 3.18 6.87 8.80
N PRO A 45 3.78 5.90 9.50
CA PRO A 45 5.10 5.40 9.15
C PRO A 45 5.07 4.76 7.76
N PHE A 46 5.90 5.27 6.86
CA PHE A 46 5.89 4.84 5.45
C PHE A 46 6.15 3.34 5.30
N ASP A 47 7.03 2.75 6.12
CA ASP A 47 7.29 1.31 6.11
C ASP A 47 6.04 0.47 6.42
N ARG A 48 5.13 0.98 7.27
CA ARG A 48 3.86 0.31 7.56
C ARG A 48 2.92 0.37 6.35
N ILE A 49 2.89 1.50 5.65
CA ILE A 49 2.14 1.64 4.39
C ILE A 49 2.66 0.63 3.36
N LEU A 50 3.97 0.59 3.13
CA LEU A 50 4.60 -0.36 2.20
C LEU A 50 4.32 -1.81 2.59
N LYS A 51 4.43 -2.14 3.88
CA LYS A 51 4.19 -3.49 4.40
C LYS A 51 2.75 -3.93 4.19
N GLU A 52 1.75 -3.08 4.43
CA GLU A 52 0.35 -3.45 4.18
C GLU A 52 0.08 -3.72 2.69
N VAL A 53 0.68 -2.94 1.78
CA VAL A 53 0.58 -3.19 0.34
C VAL A 53 1.25 -4.52 -0.04
N GLN A 54 2.45 -4.79 0.46
CA GLN A 54 3.13 -6.06 0.21
C GLN A 54 2.29 -7.25 0.68
N THR A 55 1.82 -7.21 1.92
CA THR A 55 1.00 -8.29 2.48
C THR A 55 -0.34 -8.44 1.75
N PHE A 56 -0.96 -7.36 1.30
CA PHE A 56 -2.15 -7.42 0.45
C PHE A 56 -1.88 -8.23 -0.84
N PHE A 57 -0.78 -7.95 -1.54
CA PHE A 57 -0.38 -8.71 -2.73
C PHE A 57 -0.05 -10.18 -2.39
N GLU A 58 0.61 -10.44 -1.27
CA GLU A 58 0.92 -11.79 -0.81
C GLU A 58 -0.32 -12.62 -0.51
N VAL A 59 -1.31 -12.03 0.18
CA VAL A 59 -2.60 -12.66 0.44
C VAL A 59 -3.31 -13.00 -0.87
N HIS A 60 -3.41 -12.05 -1.79
CA HIS A 60 -4.06 -12.31 -3.08
C HIS A 60 -3.36 -13.42 -3.88
N ARG A 61 -2.02 -13.43 -3.89
CA ARG A 61 -1.23 -14.50 -4.50
C ARG A 61 -1.49 -15.86 -3.84
N ALA A 62 -1.54 -15.91 -2.51
CA ALA A 62 -1.78 -17.15 -1.75
C ALA A 62 -3.22 -17.68 -1.94
N GLU A 63 -4.21 -16.79 -2.02
CA GLU A 63 -5.62 -17.13 -2.21
C GLU A 63 -6.03 -17.32 -3.68
N GLY A 64 -5.08 -17.17 -4.63
CA GLY A 64 -5.33 -17.30 -6.07
C GLY A 64 -6.29 -16.25 -6.63
N THR A 65 -6.26 -15.03 -6.08
CA THR A 65 -7.12 -13.91 -6.49
C THR A 65 -6.32 -12.73 -7.01
N HIS A 66 -7.00 -11.78 -7.66
CA HIS A 66 -6.35 -10.62 -8.28
C HIS A 66 -6.29 -9.42 -7.31
N PRO A 67 -5.08 -8.87 -7.01
CA PRO A 67 -4.94 -7.63 -6.27
C PRO A 67 -5.28 -6.45 -7.20
N GLY A 68 -6.54 -5.98 -7.13
CA GLY A 68 -7.13 -5.09 -8.14
C GLY A 68 -6.73 -3.62 -8.09
N GLY A 69 -6.14 -3.14 -6.99
CA GLY A 69 -5.66 -1.76 -6.91
C GLY A 69 -5.20 -1.32 -5.53
N ILE A 70 -4.74 -0.07 -5.46
CA ILE A 70 -4.44 0.65 -4.22
C ILE A 70 -5.20 1.97 -4.18
N HIS A 71 -5.57 2.41 -2.99
CA HIS A 71 -6.22 3.69 -2.69
C HIS A 71 -5.33 4.44 -1.70
N VAL A 72 -4.82 5.61 -2.08
CA VAL A 72 -3.84 6.35 -1.28
C VAL A 72 -4.19 7.83 -1.18
N GLU A 73 -3.83 8.43 -0.05
CA GLU A 73 -3.90 9.87 0.18
C GLU A 73 -2.53 10.48 -0.09
N MET A 74 -2.42 11.33 -1.11
CA MET A 74 -1.15 11.89 -1.56
C MET A 74 -1.27 13.36 -1.97
N THR A 75 -0.14 14.04 -2.03
CA THR A 75 -0.04 15.38 -2.60
C THR A 75 1.26 15.55 -3.38
N GLY A 76 1.23 16.29 -4.49
CA GLY A 76 2.43 16.68 -5.23
C GLY A 76 3.29 17.74 -4.54
N LYS A 77 2.87 18.22 -3.35
CA LYS A 77 3.63 19.17 -2.54
C LYS A 77 4.70 18.45 -1.73
N ASN A 78 5.82 19.13 -1.51
CA ASN A 78 6.89 18.63 -0.66
C ASN A 78 6.54 18.86 0.83
N VAL A 79 5.69 17.99 1.37
CA VAL A 79 5.20 17.98 2.77
C VAL A 79 5.92 16.93 3.62
N THR A 80 5.90 17.13 4.94
CA THR A 80 6.46 16.21 5.95
C THR A 80 5.35 15.61 6.80
N GLU A 81 4.32 15.03 6.16
CA GLU A 81 3.13 14.52 6.87
C GLU A 81 3.28 13.04 7.29
N CYS A 82 3.91 12.20 6.46
CA CYS A 82 4.23 10.80 6.78
C CYS A 82 5.72 10.64 7.12
N THR A 83 6.05 9.92 8.19
CA THR A 83 7.45 9.63 8.58
C THR A 83 8.08 8.54 7.71
N GLY A 84 9.42 8.54 7.61
CA GLY A 84 10.19 7.59 6.81
C GLY A 84 10.26 7.92 5.32
N GLY A 85 10.34 6.89 4.48
CA GLY A 85 10.65 6.99 3.05
C GLY A 85 12.11 7.32 2.78
N ALA A 86 12.49 7.47 1.51
CA ALA A 86 13.88 7.72 1.12
C ALA A 86 14.56 8.93 1.79
N ARG A 87 13.79 9.94 2.22
CA ARG A 87 14.28 11.13 2.94
C ARG A 87 14.40 10.94 4.46
N ALA A 88 13.93 9.80 4.98
CA ALA A 88 13.92 9.46 6.39
C ALA A 88 13.28 10.53 7.29
N ILE A 89 12.09 11.02 6.92
CA ILE A 89 11.37 12.06 7.67
C ILE A 89 11.13 11.57 9.10
N THR A 90 11.64 12.32 10.07
CA THR A 90 11.53 12.06 11.51
C THR A 90 10.22 12.62 12.09
N ALA A 91 9.90 12.24 13.33
CA ALA A 91 8.72 12.78 14.01
C ALA A 91 8.87 14.28 14.30
N GLU A 92 10.09 14.74 14.55
CA GLU A 92 10.41 16.13 14.87
C GLU A 92 10.25 17.05 13.64
N GLU A 93 10.54 16.53 12.44
CA GLU A 93 10.41 17.25 11.16
C GLU A 93 8.95 17.37 10.67
N LEU A 94 8.00 16.73 11.36
CA LEU A 94 6.58 16.82 10.99
C LEU A 94 6.10 18.27 11.01
N GLN A 95 6.53 19.05 12.01
CA GLN A 95 6.10 20.44 12.19
C GLN A 95 6.50 21.38 11.04
N ASP A 96 7.53 21.03 10.25
CA ASP A 96 8.11 21.92 9.25
C ASP A 96 7.13 22.24 8.12
N ARG A 97 6.38 21.22 7.66
CA ARG A 97 5.46 21.32 6.53
C ARG A 97 4.22 20.44 6.70
N TYR A 98 3.67 20.41 7.90
CA TYR A 98 2.36 19.79 8.17
C TYR A 98 1.22 20.69 7.68
N HIS A 99 0.72 20.46 6.47
CA HIS A 99 -0.21 21.39 5.81
C HIS A 99 -1.66 20.88 5.77
N THR A 100 -1.96 19.79 6.46
CA THR A 100 -3.29 19.17 6.53
C THR A 100 -3.89 19.32 7.92
N HIS A 101 -5.20 19.53 7.98
CA HIS A 101 -5.97 19.48 9.23
C HIS A 101 -6.65 18.11 9.42
N CYS A 102 -6.63 17.28 8.37
CA CYS A 102 -7.20 15.94 8.37
C CYS A 102 -6.08 14.92 8.58
N ASP A 103 -5.97 13.95 7.68
CA ASP A 103 -5.01 12.87 7.79
C ASP A 103 -3.70 13.16 7.02
N PRO A 104 -2.58 12.56 7.47
CA PRO A 104 -1.26 12.79 6.88
C PRO A 104 -1.13 12.13 5.50
N ARG A 105 -0.70 12.89 4.48
CA ARG A 105 -0.60 12.40 3.09
C ARG A 105 0.81 12.00 2.73
N LEU A 106 0.95 11.13 1.74
CA LEU A 106 2.23 10.89 1.08
C LEU A 106 2.65 12.15 0.32
N ASN A 107 3.92 12.52 0.45
CA ASN A 107 4.53 13.51 -0.45
C ASN A 107 4.87 12.88 -1.81
N ALA A 108 5.35 13.70 -2.75
CA ALA A 108 5.67 13.25 -4.11
C ALA A 108 6.71 12.11 -4.14
N ASP A 109 7.76 12.21 -3.33
CA ASP A 109 8.85 11.22 -3.30
C ASP A 109 8.33 9.87 -2.78
N GLN A 110 7.60 9.88 -1.67
CA GLN A 110 6.96 8.70 -1.09
C GLN A 110 5.93 8.07 -2.04
N ALA A 111 5.15 8.88 -2.76
CA ALA A 111 4.19 8.39 -3.73
C ALA A 111 4.87 7.67 -4.91
N ILE A 112 6.00 8.20 -5.40
CA ILE A 112 6.80 7.57 -6.46
C ILE A 112 7.44 6.28 -5.95
N GLU A 113 7.98 6.28 -4.74
CA GLU A 113 8.58 5.09 -4.12
C GLU A 113 7.56 3.95 -3.97
N LEU A 114 6.34 4.27 -3.51
CA LEU A 114 5.25 3.31 -3.45
C LEU A 114 4.85 2.80 -4.85
N ALA A 115 4.84 3.67 -5.87
CA ALA A 115 4.51 3.27 -7.24
C ALA A 115 5.53 2.26 -7.80
N PHE A 116 6.84 2.44 -7.53
CA PHE A 116 7.86 1.48 -7.91
C PHE A 116 7.66 0.12 -7.20
N LEU A 117 7.39 0.12 -5.89
CA LEU A 117 7.08 -1.11 -5.16
C LEU A 117 5.89 -1.86 -5.79
N VAL A 118 4.79 -1.16 -6.05
CA VAL A 118 3.59 -1.75 -6.68
C VAL A 118 3.91 -2.32 -8.06
N SER A 119 4.69 -1.60 -8.87
CA SER A 119 5.15 -2.08 -10.18
C SER A 119 5.89 -3.42 -10.07
N ASP A 120 6.79 -3.55 -9.09
CA ASP A 120 7.55 -4.77 -8.88
C ASP A 120 6.69 -5.93 -8.35
N LEU A 121 5.72 -5.65 -7.48
CA LEU A 121 4.76 -6.65 -7.00
C LEU A 121 3.85 -7.16 -8.13
N LEU A 122 3.43 -6.28 -9.06
CA LEU A 122 2.66 -6.66 -10.24
C LEU A 122 3.47 -7.58 -11.17
N LYS A 123 4.74 -7.24 -11.45
CA LYS A 123 5.64 -8.08 -12.27
C LYS A 123 5.83 -9.47 -11.67
N LYS A 124 5.97 -9.58 -10.35
CA LYS A 124 6.09 -10.88 -9.66
C LYS A 124 4.81 -11.71 -9.75
N SER A 125 3.65 -11.07 -9.84
CA SER A 125 2.34 -11.73 -9.93
C SER A 125 2.00 -12.19 -11.35
N HIS A 126 2.70 -11.65 -12.35
CA HIS A 126 2.57 -12.03 -13.76
C HIS A 126 3.92 -12.49 -14.32
N PRO A 127 4.36 -13.74 -14.10
CA PRO A 127 5.51 -14.27 -14.81
C PRO A 127 5.23 -14.17 -16.31
N VAL A 128 6.11 -13.47 -17.03
CA VAL A 128 6.04 -13.32 -18.48
C VAL A 128 5.99 -14.72 -19.08
N GLN A 129 4.84 -15.14 -19.59
CA GLN A 129 4.79 -16.32 -20.46
C GLN A 129 5.51 -15.94 -21.75
N HIS A 130 6.75 -16.39 -21.89
CA HIS A 130 7.37 -16.49 -23.21
C HIS A 130 6.50 -17.43 -24.04
N LYS A 131 5.62 -16.87 -24.88
CA LYS A 131 5.01 -17.63 -25.96
C LYS A 131 6.16 -18.13 -26.82
N GLN A 132 6.46 -19.42 -26.75
CA GLN A 132 7.29 -20.06 -27.76
C GLN A 132 6.58 -19.82 -29.09
N VAL A 133 7.22 -19.04 -29.96
CA VAL A 133 6.78 -18.90 -31.34
C VAL A 133 7.05 -20.25 -31.98
N ALA A 134 6.00 -21.05 -32.14
CA ALA A 134 6.06 -22.27 -32.92
C ALA A 134 6.31 -21.84 -34.37
N ASN A 135 7.55 -22.00 -34.84
CA ASN A 135 7.86 -21.89 -36.26
C ASN A 135 7.16 -23.06 -36.97
N GLY A 136 6.13 -22.73 -37.75
CA GLY A 136 5.57 -23.61 -38.78
C GLY A 136 6.29 -23.43 -40.11
#